data_AF-A0A0C9S0N7-F1
#
_entry.id   AF-A0A0C9S0N7-F1
#
_cell.length_a   1.000
_cell.length_b   1.000
_cell.length_c   1.000
_cell.angle_alpha   90.00
_cell.angle_beta   90.00
_cell.angle_gamma   90.00
#
_symmetry.space_group_name_H-M   'P 1'
#
loop_
_entity.id
_entity.type
_entity.pdbx_description
1 polymer ?
#
loop_
_entity_poly.entity_id
_entity_poly.type
_entity_poly.pdbx_seq_one_letter_code
_entity_poly.pdbx_strand_id
1 'polypeptide(L)'
;MELSAIEVAELSEMTHYLAGFRDASIEGRLELYDVFVNLAAIEITVAPHSKDAFQMSKMHKEIAMFMVRQADNDNLSDQDVVQDIAAKTEELLHNMKSAMAPGTSGKPVVSFAKLQELKLAPALENFYWNLAVAEGLVDA
;
A
#
# COMPACT_ATOMS: atom_id res chain seq x y z
N MET A 1 -27.34 -7.19 -6.98
CA MET A 1 -27.15 -8.43 -7.77
C MET A 1 -26.16 -9.19 -6.93
N GLU A 2 -26.64 -10.20 -6.23
CA GLU A 2 -25.82 -10.97 -5.31
C GLU A 2 -24.78 -11.75 -6.09
N LEU A 3 -23.55 -11.85 -5.55
CA LEU A 3 -22.53 -12.71 -6.16
C LEU A 3 -23.01 -14.15 -6.19
N SER A 4 -22.90 -14.77 -7.35
CA SER A 4 -23.08 -16.21 -7.51
C SER A 4 -21.94 -16.99 -6.83
N ALA A 5 -22.20 -18.26 -6.52
CA ALA A 5 -21.18 -19.15 -5.96
C ALA A 5 -19.98 -19.34 -6.89
N ILE A 6 -20.17 -19.22 -8.21
CA ILE A 6 -19.11 -19.31 -9.21
C ILE A 6 -18.19 -18.09 -9.11
N GLU A 7 -18.75 -16.88 -9.09
CA GLU A 7 -17.97 -15.65 -8.95
C GLU A 7 -17.20 -15.61 -7.63
N VAL A 8 -17.80 -16.10 -6.53
CA VAL A 8 -17.12 -16.24 -5.24
C VAL A 8 -15.92 -17.20 -5.34
N ALA A 9 -16.09 -18.34 -6.00
CA ALA A 9 -15.00 -19.30 -6.19
C ALA A 9 -13.88 -18.70 -7.04
N GLU A 10 -14.22 -18.02 -8.14
CA GLU A 10 -13.25 -17.33 -9.00
C GLU A 10 -12.44 -16.29 -8.22
N LEU A 11 -13.10 -15.43 -7.43
CA LEU A 11 -12.40 -14.44 -6.59
C LEU A 11 -11.50 -15.09 -5.54
N SER A 12 -11.91 -16.22 -4.97
CA SER A 12 -11.15 -16.93 -3.94
C SER A 12 -9.92 -17.66 -4.50
N GLU A 13 -9.90 -17.99 -5.79
CA GLU A 13 -8.74 -18.60 -6.46
C GLU A 13 -7.67 -17.57 -6.86
N MET A 14 -8.02 -16.28 -6.94
CA MET A 14 -7.08 -15.22 -7.28
C MET A 14 -6.16 -14.88 -6.11
N THR A 15 -4.85 -14.85 -6.35
CA THR A 15 -3.87 -14.44 -5.33
C THR A 15 -4.05 -12.98 -4.93
N HIS A 16 -4.35 -12.11 -5.91
CA HIS A 16 -4.63 -10.69 -5.70
C HIS A 16 -5.71 -10.25 -6.69
N TYR A 17 -6.66 -9.45 -6.24
CA TYR A 17 -7.70 -8.92 -7.12
C TYR A 17 -8.22 -7.55 -6.65
N LEU A 18 -8.85 -6.83 -7.58
CA LEU A 18 -9.64 -5.64 -7.31
C LEU A 18 -11.00 -5.84 -7.98
N ALA A 19 -12.08 -5.79 -7.20
CA ALA A 19 -13.44 -5.98 -7.71
C ALA A 19 -14.35 -4.85 -7.27
N GLY A 20 -15.21 -4.40 -8.19
CA GLY A 20 -16.22 -3.38 -7.94
C GLY A 20 -17.60 -4.00 -7.83
N PHE A 21 -18.36 -3.61 -6.80
CA PHE A 21 -19.70 -4.14 -6.57
C PHE A 21 -20.72 -3.02 -6.48
N ARG A 22 -21.91 -3.27 -7.01
CA ARG A 22 -23.08 -2.38 -6.84
C ARG A 22 -23.94 -2.77 -5.64
N ASP A 23 -23.71 -3.95 -5.08
CA ASP A 23 -24.48 -4.55 -4.01
C ASP A 23 -23.81 -4.25 -2.67
N ALA A 24 -24.50 -3.56 -1.76
CA ALA A 24 -23.95 -3.19 -0.46
C ALA A 24 -23.79 -4.40 0.48
N SER A 25 -24.46 -5.52 0.22
CA SER A 25 -24.33 -6.73 1.03
C SER A 25 -22.90 -7.31 1.06
N ILE A 26 -22.06 -6.92 0.09
CA ILE A 26 -20.66 -7.32 0.03
C ILE A 26 -19.86 -6.89 1.26
N GLU A 27 -20.24 -5.79 1.92
CA GLU A 27 -19.59 -5.30 3.14
C GLU A 27 -19.62 -6.32 4.29
N GLY A 28 -20.60 -7.24 4.29
CA GLY A 28 -20.68 -8.31 5.27
C GLY A 28 -19.80 -9.52 4.97
N ARG A 29 -19.24 -9.62 3.75
CA ARG A 29 -18.50 -10.78 3.23
C ARG A 29 -17.00 -10.62 3.47
N LEU A 30 -16.63 -10.53 4.75
CA LEU A 30 -15.25 -10.26 5.20
C LEU A 30 -14.23 -11.28 4.68
N GLU A 31 -14.65 -12.48 4.31
CA GLU A 31 -13.78 -13.51 3.75
C GLU A 31 -13.28 -13.20 2.33
N LEU A 32 -13.94 -12.28 1.63
CA LEU A 32 -13.61 -11.98 0.24
C LEU A 32 -12.49 -10.97 0.14
N TYR A 33 -12.42 -9.96 1.01
CA TYR A 33 -11.51 -8.83 0.85
C TYR A 33 -10.66 -8.58 2.09
N ASP A 34 -9.49 -7.99 1.88
CA ASP A 34 -8.69 -7.40 2.96
C ASP A 34 -9.08 -5.95 3.22
N VAL A 35 -9.45 -5.23 2.17
CA VAL A 35 -9.84 -3.82 2.19
C VAL A 35 -11.13 -3.63 1.41
N PHE A 36 -12.10 -2.97 2.03
CA PHE A 36 -13.35 -2.55 1.41
C PHE A 36 -13.41 -1.04 1.32
N VAL A 37 -13.77 -0.52 0.14
CA VAL A 37 -13.91 0.90 -0.13
C VAL A 37 -15.37 1.20 -0.44
N ASN A 38 -16.05 1.82 0.52
CA ASN A 38 -17.42 2.29 0.34
C ASN A 38 -17.40 3.71 -0.22
N LEU A 39 -17.53 3.82 -1.55
CA LEU A 39 -17.52 5.11 -2.24
C LEU A 39 -18.68 6.02 -1.85
N ALA A 40 -19.86 5.46 -1.51
CA ALA A 40 -21.03 6.24 -1.13
C ALA A 40 -20.86 6.86 0.27
N ALA A 41 -20.23 6.13 1.19
CA ALA A 41 -19.93 6.60 2.54
C ALA A 41 -18.59 7.34 2.65
N ILE A 42 -17.75 7.30 1.60
CA ILE A 42 -16.37 7.79 1.60
C ILE A 42 -15.58 7.15 2.76
N GLU A 43 -15.74 5.83 2.91
CA GLU A 43 -15.17 5.06 3.99
C GLU A 43 -14.29 3.93 3.46
N ILE A 44 -13.18 3.68 4.14
CA ILE A 44 -12.30 2.55 3.89
C ILE A 44 -12.29 1.69 5.15
N THR A 45 -12.63 0.41 4.99
CA THR A 45 -12.66 -0.57 6.07
C THR A 45 -11.65 -1.67 5.78
N VAL A 46 -10.80 -1.97 6.76
CA VAL A 46 -9.90 -3.13 6.70
C VAL A 46 -10.56 -4.30 7.43
N ALA A 47 -10.65 -5.44 6.76
CA ALA A 47 -11.21 -6.65 7.34
C ALA A 47 -10.40 -7.12 8.56
N PRO A 48 -11.04 -7.70 9.60
CA PRO A 48 -10.36 -8.06 10.85
C PRO A 48 -9.10 -8.92 10.69
N HIS A 49 -9.11 -9.88 9.76
CA HIS A 49 -7.97 -10.78 9.52
C HIS A 49 -6.76 -10.09 8.90
N SER A 50 -6.95 -8.92 8.30
CA SER A 50 -5.90 -8.16 7.60
C SER A 50 -5.49 -6.88 8.33
N LYS A 51 -6.07 -6.60 9.50
CA LYS A 51 -5.75 -5.40 10.31
C LYS A 51 -4.27 -5.23 10.59
N ASP A 52 -3.57 -6.32 10.89
CA ASP A 52 -2.14 -6.25 11.22
C ASP A 52 -1.27 -5.93 9.99
N ALA A 53 -1.63 -6.45 8.82
CA ALA A 53 -0.94 -6.15 7.57
C ALA A 53 -1.16 -4.70 7.11
N PHE A 54 -2.32 -4.13 7.42
CA PHE A 54 -2.70 -2.75 7.06
C PHE A 54 -2.59 -1.77 8.23
N GLN A 55 -1.70 -2.02 9.21
CA GLN A 55 -1.45 -1.04 10.27
C GLN A 55 -0.93 0.28 9.68
N MET A 56 -1.72 1.33 9.86
CA MET A 56 -1.39 2.68 9.39
C MET A 56 -0.19 3.25 10.14
N SER A 57 0.92 3.40 9.43
CA SER A 57 2.07 4.18 9.89
C SER A 57 1.88 5.69 9.66
N LYS A 58 2.69 6.50 10.36
CA LYS A 58 2.77 7.96 10.13
C LYS A 58 3.04 8.29 8.64
N MET A 59 3.84 7.47 7.97
CA MET A 59 4.21 7.65 6.56
C MET A 59 2.98 7.58 5.64
N HIS A 60 2.08 6.62 5.86
CA HIS A 60 0.84 6.52 5.08
C HIS A 60 -0.01 7.79 5.20
N LYS A 61 -0.16 8.30 6.44
CA LYS A 61 -0.90 9.55 6.68
C LYS A 61 -0.23 10.75 6.00
N GLU A 62 1.10 10.83 6.04
CA GLU A 62 1.83 11.92 5.39
C GLU A 62 1.67 11.91 3.86
N ILE A 63 1.72 10.73 3.23
CA ILE A 63 1.48 10.55 1.79
C ILE A 63 0.04 10.93 1.43
N ALA A 64 -0.95 10.42 2.17
CA ALA A 64 -2.35 10.72 1.94
C ALA A 64 -2.64 12.23 2.07
N MET A 65 -2.14 12.86 3.14
CA MET A 65 -2.29 14.31 3.35
C MET A 65 -1.58 15.13 2.26
N PHE A 66 -0.44 14.65 1.75
CA PHE A 66 0.22 15.27 0.61
C PHE A 66 -0.67 15.21 -0.64
N MET A 67 -1.20 14.03 -0.99
CA MET A 67 -2.10 13.87 -2.15
C MET A 67 -3.36 14.75 -2.03
N VAL A 68 -3.98 14.82 -0.84
CA VAL A 68 -5.14 15.69 -0.60
C VAL A 68 -4.79 17.16 -0.83
N ARG A 69 -3.64 17.64 -0.33
CA ARG A 69 -3.21 19.03 -0.55
C ARG A 69 -2.95 19.35 -2.01
N GLN A 70 -2.43 18.39 -2.78
CA GLN A 70 -2.24 18.57 -4.22
C GLN A 70 -3.59 18.65 -4.94
N ALA A 71 -4.54 17.79 -4.57
CA ALA A 71 -5.89 17.77 -5.14
C ALA A 71 -6.72 19.02 -4.79
N ASP A 72 -6.53 19.59 -3.60
CA ASP A 72 -7.23 20.80 -3.13
C ASP A 72 -6.61 22.10 -3.67
N ASN A 73 -5.50 22.03 -4.42
CA ASN A 73 -4.81 23.21 -4.93
C ASN A 73 -5.24 23.53 -6.37
N ASP A 74 -6.24 24.39 -6.50
CA ASP A 74 -6.79 24.87 -7.77
C ASP A 74 -5.77 25.59 -8.69
N ASN A 75 -4.56 25.88 -8.20
CA ASN A 75 -3.49 26.52 -8.98
C ASN A 75 -2.56 25.53 -9.68
N LEU A 76 -2.68 24.23 -9.39
CA LEU A 76 -1.87 23.19 -10.02
C LEU A 76 -2.57 22.65 -11.26
N SER A 77 -1.81 22.43 -12.32
CA SER A 77 -2.29 21.60 -13.42
C SER A 77 -2.18 20.11 -13.07
N ASP A 78 -2.92 19.27 -13.79
CA ASP A 78 -2.81 17.81 -13.67
C ASP A 78 -1.35 17.34 -13.84
N GLN A 79 -0.58 18.00 -14.71
CA GLN A 79 0.82 17.67 -14.95
C GLN A 79 1.71 18.01 -13.74
N ASP A 80 1.45 19.13 -13.06
CA ASP A 80 2.15 19.50 -11.83
C ASP A 80 1.85 18.48 -10.71
N VAL A 81 0.58 18.07 -10.58
CA VAL A 81 0.17 17.04 -9.61
C VAL A 81 0.91 15.72 -9.87
N VAL A 82 0.97 15.27 -11.13
CA VAL A 82 1.70 14.05 -11.52
C VAL A 82 3.19 14.18 -11.16
N GLN A 83 3.82 15.31 -11.48
CA GLN A 83 5.24 15.52 -11.22
C GLN A 83 5.54 15.53 -9.71
N ASP A 84 4.71 16.19 -8.91
CA ASP A 84 4.89 16.29 -7.47
C ASP A 84 4.69 14.93 -6.77
N ILE A 85 3.70 14.14 -7.20
CA ILE A 85 3.50 12.77 -6.70
C ILE A 85 4.66 11.86 -7.11
N ALA A 86 5.17 12.00 -8.33
CA ALA A 86 6.33 11.24 -8.78
C ALA A 86 7.57 11.59 -7.93
N ALA A 87 7.86 12.87 -7.71
CA ALA A 87 8.96 13.33 -6.88
C ALA A 87 8.84 12.81 -5.42
N LYS A 88 7.63 12.83 -4.85
CA LYS A 88 7.39 12.32 -3.50
C LYS A 88 7.60 10.80 -3.42
N THR A 89 7.19 10.07 -4.45
CA THR A 89 7.41 8.63 -4.55
C THR A 89 8.90 8.31 -4.70
N GLU A 90 9.63 9.07 -5.51
CA GLU A 90 11.08 8.92 -5.67
C GLU A 90 11.83 9.19 -4.37
N GLU A 91 11.45 10.24 -3.62
CA GLU A 91 12.01 10.53 -2.29
C GLU A 91 11.82 9.34 -1.34
N LEU A 92 10.61 8.77 -1.30
CA LEU A 92 10.29 7.61 -0.48
C LEU A 92 11.17 6.40 -0.84
N LEU A 93 11.27 6.10 -2.13
CA LEU A 93 12.08 4.99 -2.63
C LEU A 93 13.57 5.23 -2.37
N HIS A 94 14.05 6.46 -2.51
CA HIS A 94 15.44 6.82 -2.20
C HIS A 94 15.77 6.57 -0.72
N ASN A 95 14.89 7.00 0.18
CA ASN A 95 15.05 6.79 1.62
C ASN A 95 15.06 5.31 2.00
N MET A 96 14.20 4.49 1.37
CA MET A 96 14.26 3.04 1.56
C MET A 96 15.57 2.46 1.01
N LYS A 97 16.01 2.90 -0.17
CA LYS A 97 17.22 2.42 -0.83
C LYS A 97 18.52 2.77 -0.07
N SER A 98 18.49 3.71 0.87
CA SER A 98 19.65 3.96 1.74
C SER A 98 19.98 2.77 2.65
N ALA A 99 19.05 1.81 2.82
CA ALA A 99 19.26 0.56 3.53
C ALA A 99 19.67 -0.62 2.63
N MET A 100 20.07 -0.36 1.38
CA MET A 100 20.55 -1.42 0.49
C MET A 100 21.94 -1.94 0.90
N ALA A 101 22.14 -3.25 0.77
CA ALA A 101 23.37 -3.97 0.99
C ALA A 101 23.61 -4.99 -0.15
N PRO A 102 24.84 -5.51 -0.34
CA PRO A 102 25.10 -6.56 -1.32
C PRO A 102 24.25 -7.81 -1.04
N GLY A 103 23.38 -8.19 -1.97
CA GLY A 103 22.56 -9.39 -1.88
C GLY A 103 23.29 -10.66 -2.33
N THR A 104 22.68 -11.81 -2.07
CA THR A 104 23.26 -13.13 -2.37
C THR A 104 23.55 -13.36 -3.86
N SER A 105 22.78 -12.71 -4.74
CA SER A 105 22.92 -12.77 -6.20
C SER A 105 23.87 -11.71 -6.78
N GLY A 106 24.49 -10.89 -5.93
CA GLY A 106 25.32 -9.75 -6.35
C GLY A 106 24.54 -8.48 -6.70
N LYS A 107 23.21 -8.53 -6.77
CA LYS A 107 22.36 -7.33 -6.85
C LYS A 107 22.20 -6.69 -5.47
N PRO A 108 22.23 -5.36 -5.34
CA PRO A 108 21.90 -4.72 -4.08
C PRO A 108 20.44 -5.00 -3.69
N VAL A 109 20.21 -5.34 -2.43
CA VAL A 109 18.90 -5.61 -1.83
C VAL A 109 18.75 -4.83 -0.53
N VAL A 110 17.53 -4.49 -0.14
CA VAL A 110 17.23 -3.90 1.17
C VAL A 110 17.42 -4.97 2.24
N SER A 111 18.24 -4.67 3.24
CA SER A 111 18.48 -5.56 4.39
C SER A 111 17.74 -5.07 5.61
N PHE A 112 17.01 -5.97 6.29
CA PHE A 112 16.34 -5.64 7.56
C PHE A 112 17.33 -5.17 8.63
N ALA A 113 18.50 -5.82 8.72
CA ALA A 113 19.56 -5.40 9.65
C ALA A 113 20.04 -3.97 9.37
N LYS A 114 20.13 -3.57 8.09
CA LYS A 114 20.53 -2.21 7.73
C LYS A 114 19.44 -1.19 8.03
N LEU A 115 18.17 -1.53 7.86
CA LEU A 115 17.05 -0.70 8.30
C LEU A 115 17.10 -0.44 9.82
N GLN A 116 17.44 -1.46 10.62
CA GLN A 116 17.62 -1.33 12.07
C GLN A 116 18.78 -0.41 12.45
N GLU A 117 19.88 -0.44 11.70
CA GLU A 117 21.02 0.47 11.92
C GLU A 117 20.67 1.94 11.71
N LEU A 118 19.68 2.23 10.85
CA LEU A 118 19.19 3.60 10.63
C LEU A 118 18.40 4.15 11.83
N LYS A 119 18.13 3.34 12.86
CA LYS A 119 17.41 3.72 14.09
C LYS A 119 16.09 4.42 13.80
N LEU A 120 15.37 3.94 12.80
CA LEU A 120 14.06 4.43 12.42
C LEU A 120 13.03 4.07 13.50
N ALA A 121 11.90 4.76 13.52
CA ALA A 121 10.77 4.32 14.33
C ALA A 121 10.31 2.92 13.83
N PRO A 122 9.91 1.98 14.71
CA PRO A 122 9.56 0.62 14.32
C PRO A 122 8.50 0.54 13.21
N ALA A 123 7.50 1.42 13.25
CA ALA A 123 6.46 1.48 12.22
C ALA A 123 6.99 1.94 10.84
N LEU A 124 8.05 2.76 10.81
CA LEU A 124 8.69 3.21 9.57
C LEU A 124 9.66 2.16 9.03
N GLU A 125 10.37 1.46 9.91
CA GLU A 125 11.20 0.29 9.55
C GLU A 125 10.35 -0.79 8.88
N ASN A 126 9.26 -1.22 9.53
CA ASN A 126 8.34 -2.20 8.97
C ASN A 126 7.72 -1.74 7.65
N PHE A 127 7.38 -0.45 7.54
CA PHE A 127 6.89 0.13 6.30
C PHE A 127 7.91 -0.03 5.16
N TYR A 128 9.17 0.35 5.38
CA TYR A 128 10.21 0.23 4.35
C TYR A 128 10.54 -1.22 4.02
N TRP A 129 10.49 -2.12 4.99
CA TRP A 129 10.64 -3.55 4.74
C TRP A 129 9.53 -4.07 3.83
N ASN A 130 8.27 -3.81 4.16
CA ASN A 130 7.12 -4.24 3.36
C ASN A 130 7.14 -3.62 1.95
N LEU A 131 7.56 -2.36 1.83
CA LEU A 131 7.75 -1.71 0.53
C LEU A 131 8.85 -2.41 -0.29
N ALA A 132 9.99 -2.75 0.33
CA ALA A 132 11.06 -3.47 -0.35
C ALA A 132 10.62 -4.87 -0.81
N VAL A 133 9.81 -5.57 0.00
CA VAL A 133 9.21 -6.86 -0.38
C VAL A 133 8.32 -6.70 -1.60
N ALA A 134 7.43 -5.69 -1.60
CA ALA A 134 6.52 -5.42 -2.73
C ALA A 134 7.27 -5.03 -4.02
N GLU A 135 8.37 -4.30 -3.90
CA GLU A 135 9.23 -3.90 -5.02
C GLU A 135 10.19 -5.03 -5.50
N GLY A 136 10.19 -6.19 -4.83
CA GLY A 136 11.10 -7.30 -5.16
C GLY A 136 12.58 -6.96 -4.89
N LEU A 137 12.83 -6.11 -3.90
CA LEU A 137 14.16 -5.60 -3.52
C LEU A 137 14.73 -6.28 -2.27
N VAL A 138 14.17 -7.40 -1.84
CA VAL A 138 14.71 -8.22 -0.74
C VAL A 138 15.29 -9.51 -1.32
N ASP A 139 16.25 -10.13 -0.61
CA ASP A 139 16.65 -11.51 -0.94
C ASP A 139 15.46 -12.45 -0.67
N ALA A 140 15.18 -13.33 -1.64
CA ALA A 140 14.13 -14.36 -1.57
C ALA A 140 14.60 -15.62 -0.82
#